data_AF-A0A9X0QE79-F1
#
_entry.id   AF-A0A9X0QE79-F1
#
_cell.length_a   1.000
_cell.length_b   1.000
_cell.length_c   1.000
_cell.angle_alpha   90.00
_cell.angle_beta   90.00
_cell.angle_gamma   90.00
#
_symmetry.space_group_name_H-M   'P 1'
#
loop_
_entity.id
_entity.type
_entity.pdbx_description
1 polymer ?
#
loop_
_entity_poly.entity_id
_entity_poly.type
_entity_poly.pdbx_seq_one_letter_code
_entity_poly.pdbx_strand_id
1 'polypeptide(L)'
;MTKASIDNASRPAGFLTFTLHAHLPYVVNHGTWPHGLEWLHEAAAETYLPFLRVLKNLERDNIRFNCNLNLSPILLEQLSHPVFLAEFPRYLTRKIVAAREDEAFFLQSGDLHLAETARFWQRFFSQALDDFNGFNRDLIAAFRHFNDTGLIDIITCGATHGYMPLLGTDESIRAQVHTAVDTHVRHFGKAPRGIWAPECGYRPSGIWSQPVPNSDGTPTPPAFHRIGVEQALSEAGLEFFFVDTHLVEESRHTSSPYDPPGDGLPHTPEEERATHEPHRSLYQPYYVDGPSAKQNATTIFPRDPHTGLQVWSGDTGYPGDGVYLDFHKKRWPGGHRYWRVTGSRVDMKDKQPYYPQEAAERVKAHASHFVHLVYEAMKSGFNDSIPPILCSPFDAELFGHWWFEGSLWLEAVARNLHEYESGIQLISCADYLDQYPRAGYIAMQEGSWGTEGNNQVWLNPDTSWTYTHIYPAEIYTRDVCTAGLWRTSDLGLRIMQQLCRELLLLESSDWQFLITTGAARDYAEIRFLTHNDQFNEVKALWQTYESTGAITEVQQSRLAEIEQRDSIFPDIDPGLWATAAKEPVPTTPLPHPVETTA
;
A
#
# COMPACT_ATOMS: atom_id res chain seq x y z
N MET A 1 29.44 33.37 22.32
CA MET A 1 30.20 32.66 21.28
C MET A 1 29.33 32.63 20.04
N THR A 2 29.91 33.04 18.92
CA THR A 2 29.26 33.34 17.64
C THR A 2 28.73 32.08 16.93
N LYS A 3 27.74 32.32 16.08
CA LYS A 3 26.93 31.42 15.24
C LYS A 3 27.73 30.69 14.13
N ALA A 4 28.93 30.20 14.46
CA ALA A 4 29.91 29.69 13.49
C ALA A 4 30.54 28.35 13.91
N SER A 5 29.77 27.44 14.53
CA SER A 5 30.27 26.08 14.82
C SER A 5 29.22 24.97 14.68
N ILE A 6 28.25 25.11 13.76
CA ILE A 6 27.32 24.02 13.37
C ILE A 6 27.41 23.68 11.87
N ASP A 7 28.27 24.35 11.08
CA ASP A 7 28.44 24.04 9.66
C ASP A 7 29.67 23.16 9.39
N ASN A 8 29.60 21.88 9.77
CA ASN A 8 30.49 20.89 9.15
C ASN A 8 29.94 19.45 9.15
N ALA A 9 28.63 19.27 9.02
CA ALA A 9 28.11 18.03 8.47
C ALA A 9 28.08 18.21 6.95
N SER A 10 28.96 17.51 6.22
CA SER A 10 28.91 17.49 4.76
C SER A 10 27.51 17.11 4.30
N ARG A 11 26.93 17.87 3.36
CA ARG A 11 25.66 17.53 2.70
C ARG A 11 25.68 16.03 2.32
N PRO A 12 24.61 15.26 2.58
CA PRO A 12 24.54 13.87 2.15
C PRO A 12 24.76 13.78 0.65
N ALA A 13 25.53 12.79 0.21
CA ALA A 13 25.87 12.57 -1.18
C ALA A 13 24.72 11.90 -1.95
N GLY A 14 23.87 11.13 -1.25
CA GLY A 14 22.66 10.53 -1.80
C GLY A 14 21.70 10.09 -0.71
N PHE A 15 20.52 9.64 -1.11
CA PHE A 15 19.44 9.27 -0.21
C PHE A 15 18.86 7.90 -0.53
N LEU A 16 18.53 7.15 0.52
CA LEU A 16 17.73 5.92 0.43
C LEU A 16 16.37 6.18 1.06
N THR A 17 15.31 5.77 0.39
CA THR A 17 13.98 5.72 0.98
C THR A 17 13.41 4.30 0.88
N PHE A 18 13.01 3.74 2.01
CA PHE A 18 12.17 2.55 2.04
C PHE A 18 10.71 2.96 1.93
N THR A 19 9.94 2.21 1.14
CA THR A 19 8.48 2.33 1.10
C THR A 19 7.87 0.99 1.46
N LEU A 20 7.22 0.89 2.62
CA LEU A 20 6.66 -0.36 3.14
C LEU A 20 5.15 -0.36 2.93
N HIS A 21 4.64 -1.24 2.09
CA HIS A 21 3.23 -1.39 1.76
C HIS A 21 2.55 -2.41 2.68
N ALA A 22 1.88 -1.96 3.74
CA ALA A 22 1.10 -2.84 4.61
C ALA A 22 -0.38 -2.86 4.20
N HIS A 23 -0.83 -4.04 3.78
CA HIS A 23 -2.18 -4.24 3.29
C HIS A 23 -2.66 -5.67 3.52
N LEU A 24 -3.95 -5.79 3.88
CA LEU A 24 -4.71 -7.02 3.84
C LEU A 24 -6.14 -6.67 3.41
N PRO A 25 -6.80 -7.52 2.60
CA PRO A 25 -8.21 -7.33 2.29
C PRO A 25 -9.06 -7.39 3.56
N TYR A 26 -10.31 -6.95 3.47
CA TYR A 26 -11.22 -7.03 4.62
C TYR A 26 -11.49 -8.49 4.98
N VAL A 27 -10.94 -9.02 6.07
CA VAL A 27 -11.09 -10.42 6.49
C VAL A 27 -11.84 -10.59 7.81
N VAL A 28 -12.00 -9.51 8.56
CA VAL A 28 -12.78 -9.51 9.81
C VAL A 28 -14.23 -9.90 9.50
N ASN A 29 -14.81 -10.80 10.30
CA ASN A 29 -16.13 -11.42 10.09
C ASN A 29 -16.26 -12.32 8.83
N HIS A 30 -15.18 -12.56 8.08
CA HIS A 30 -15.17 -13.35 6.84
C HIS A 30 -14.28 -14.60 6.93
N GLY A 31 -14.56 -15.43 7.95
CA GLY A 31 -13.83 -16.66 8.24
C GLY A 31 -12.68 -16.47 9.23
N THR A 32 -12.19 -17.57 9.78
CA THR A 32 -11.07 -17.56 10.74
C THR A 32 -9.84 -18.28 10.20
N TRP A 33 -9.98 -19.53 9.75
CA TRP A 33 -8.87 -20.37 9.30
C TRP A 33 -9.30 -21.28 8.13
N PRO A 34 -8.45 -21.58 7.13
CA PRO A 34 -7.05 -21.15 6.96
C PRO A 34 -6.88 -19.76 6.33
N HIS A 35 -7.98 -19.19 5.84
CA HIS A 35 -8.05 -17.85 5.25
C HIS A 35 -9.08 -17.03 6.02
N GLY A 36 -8.79 -15.76 6.28
CA GLY A 36 -9.63 -14.90 7.11
C GLY A 36 -8.84 -14.23 8.24
N LEU A 37 -9.45 -14.13 9.43
CA LEU A 37 -8.88 -13.38 10.56
C LEU A 37 -7.48 -13.85 11.00
N GLU A 38 -7.10 -15.11 10.76
CA GLU A 38 -5.75 -15.60 11.07
C GLU A 38 -4.66 -14.84 10.28
N TRP A 39 -4.92 -14.40 9.04
CA TRP A 39 -3.95 -13.58 8.28
C TRP A 39 -3.65 -12.25 8.96
N LEU A 40 -4.68 -11.57 9.45
CA LEU A 40 -4.53 -10.31 10.19
C LEU A 40 -3.78 -10.53 11.51
N HIS A 41 -4.04 -11.64 12.20
CA HIS A 41 -3.31 -11.99 13.42
C HIS A 41 -1.84 -12.33 13.15
N GLU A 42 -1.55 -13.10 12.10
CA GLU A 42 -0.18 -13.43 11.70
C GLU A 42 0.61 -12.17 11.34
N ALA A 43 0.05 -11.29 10.49
CA ALA A 43 0.69 -10.02 10.13
C ALA A 43 0.90 -9.10 11.36
N ALA A 44 -0.09 -8.99 12.25
CA ALA A 44 0.06 -8.21 13.48
C ALA A 44 1.15 -8.74 14.41
N ALA A 45 1.22 -10.06 14.59
CA ALA A 45 2.20 -10.69 15.48
C ALA A 45 3.62 -10.73 14.90
N GLU A 46 3.75 -10.95 13.60
CA GLU A 46 5.01 -11.26 12.94
C GLU A 46 5.59 -10.07 12.15
N THR A 47 4.78 -9.08 11.78
CA THR A 47 5.23 -7.90 11.02
C THR A 47 5.04 -6.61 11.84
N TYR A 48 3.81 -6.25 12.20
CA TYR A 48 3.52 -4.93 12.74
C TYR A 48 4.13 -4.70 14.13
N LEU A 49 3.95 -5.65 15.05
CA LEU A 49 4.57 -5.57 16.38
C LEU A 49 6.11 -5.62 16.31
N PRO A 50 6.75 -6.54 15.56
CA PRO A 50 8.19 -6.49 15.36
C PRO A 50 8.70 -5.18 14.76
N PHE A 51 7.99 -4.61 13.78
CA PHE A 51 8.38 -3.32 13.22
C PHE A 51 8.25 -2.17 14.24
N LEU A 52 7.20 -2.14 15.06
CA LEU A 52 7.09 -1.18 16.18
C LEU A 52 8.24 -1.32 17.18
N ARG A 53 8.77 -2.53 17.42
CA ARG A 53 9.98 -2.73 18.25
C ARG A 53 11.21 -2.12 17.59
N VAL A 54 11.38 -2.31 16.28
CA VAL A 54 12.47 -1.70 15.50
C VAL A 54 12.40 -0.18 15.63
N LEU A 55 11.24 0.43 15.42
CA LEU A 55 11.04 1.87 15.56
C LEU A 55 11.37 2.35 16.98
N LYS A 56 10.92 1.63 18.01
CA LYS A 56 11.26 1.95 19.42
C LYS A 56 12.76 1.87 19.70
N ASN A 57 13.46 0.89 19.13
CA ASN A 57 14.91 0.75 19.28
C ASN A 57 15.66 1.89 18.59
N LEU A 58 15.24 2.26 17.38
CA LEU A 58 15.82 3.35 16.61
C LEU A 58 15.56 4.71 17.27
N GLU A 59 14.34 4.94 17.78
CA GLU A 59 13.99 6.15 18.55
C GLU A 59 14.86 6.28 19.81
N ARG A 60 15.01 5.21 20.60
CA ARG A 60 15.85 5.18 21.80
C ARG A 60 17.29 5.60 21.49
N ASP A 61 17.80 5.17 20.33
CA ASP A 61 19.17 5.42 19.90
C ASP A 61 19.29 6.69 19.03
N ASN A 62 18.21 7.47 18.90
CA ASN A 62 18.12 8.72 18.13
C ASN A 62 18.49 8.56 16.64
N ILE A 63 18.13 7.42 16.06
CA ILE A 63 18.29 7.12 14.63
C ILE A 63 16.93 7.26 13.96
N ARG A 64 16.79 8.16 13.00
CA ARG A 64 15.54 8.29 12.22
C ARG A 64 15.51 7.27 11.09
N PHE A 65 14.40 6.53 10.99
CA PHE A 65 14.22 5.54 9.92
C PHE A 65 13.73 6.19 8.62
N ASN A 66 12.95 7.26 8.73
CA ASN A 66 12.46 8.09 7.62
C ASN A 66 11.81 7.30 6.47
N CYS A 67 11.28 6.10 6.71
CA CYS A 67 10.59 5.35 5.65
C CYS A 67 9.20 5.93 5.37
N ASN A 68 8.69 5.70 4.16
CA ASN A 68 7.26 5.84 3.88
C ASN A 68 6.57 4.53 4.27
N LEU A 69 5.70 4.56 5.28
CA LEU A 69 4.88 3.40 5.68
C LEU A 69 3.47 3.60 5.16
N ASN A 70 3.07 2.82 4.15
CA ASN A 70 1.67 2.75 3.78
C ASN A 70 0.92 1.84 4.75
N LEU A 71 -0.13 2.36 5.38
CA LEU A 71 -1.14 1.58 6.09
C LEU A 71 -2.46 1.75 5.33
N SER A 72 -2.86 0.74 4.55
CA SER A 72 -4.09 0.85 3.75
C SER A 72 -5.31 1.17 4.63
N PRO A 73 -6.27 1.99 4.15
CA PRO A 73 -7.45 2.36 4.94
C PRO A 73 -8.24 1.15 5.46
N ILE A 74 -8.44 0.13 4.62
CA ILE A 74 -9.11 -1.10 5.04
C ILE A 74 -8.34 -1.88 6.11
N LEU A 75 -7.01 -1.82 6.14
CA LEU A 75 -6.22 -2.40 7.23
C LEU A 75 -6.44 -1.63 8.54
N LEU A 76 -6.48 -0.29 8.49
CA LEU A 76 -6.75 0.54 9.69
C LEU A 76 -8.13 0.26 10.29
N GLU A 77 -9.16 0.13 9.44
CA GLU A 77 -10.50 -0.24 9.89
C GLU A 77 -10.52 -1.61 10.59
N GLN A 78 -9.71 -2.57 10.11
CA GLN A 78 -9.62 -3.89 10.71
C GLN A 78 -8.82 -3.90 12.02
N LEU A 79 -7.71 -3.17 12.10
CA LEU A 79 -6.87 -3.08 13.30
C LEU A 79 -7.58 -2.37 14.45
N SER A 80 -8.53 -1.49 14.15
CA SER A 80 -9.40 -0.83 15.14
C SER A 80 -10.70 -1.59 15.43
N HIS A 81 -10.97 -2.67 14.69
CA HIS A 81 -12.23 -3.39 14.80
C HIS A 81 -12.35 -4.16 16.14
N PRO A 82 -13.50 -4.10 16.85
CA PRO A 82 -13.67 -4.77 18.15
C PRO A 82 -13.37 -6.27 18.15
N VAL A 83 -13.67 -6.97 17.05
CA VAL A 83 -13.36 -8.40 16.89
C VAL A 83 -11.85 -8.65 16.91
N PHE A 84 -11.05 -7.87 16.18
CA PHE A 84 -9.59 -8.02 16.21
C PHE A 84 -9.03 -7.75 17.61
N LEU A 85 -9.48 -6.67 18.26
CA LEU A 85 -9.05 -6.31 19.61
C LEU A 85 -9.35 -7.40 20.65
N ALA A 86 -10.44 -8.15 20.46
CA ALA A 86 -10.83 -9.25 21.33
C ALA A 86 -10.11 -10.56 21.01
N GLU A 87 -9.95 -10.89 19.73
CA GLU A 87 -9.41 -12.18 19.28
C GLU A 87 -7.89 -12.23 19.22
N PHE A 88 -7.19 -11.12 18.96
CA PHE A 88 -5.74 -11.13 18.81
C PHE A 88 -5.00 -11.61 20.08
N PRO A 89 -5.35 -11.16 21.30
CA PRO A 89 -4.76 -11.73 22.52
C PRO A 89 -5.04 -13.23 22.70
N ARG A 90 -6.21 -13.71 22.24
CA ARG A 90 -6.58 -15.13 22.29
C ARG A 90 -5.72 -15.93 21.31
N TYR A 91 -5.50 -15.41 20.09
CA TYR A 91 -4.57 -15.98 19.12
C TYR A 91 -3.16 -16.11 19.70
N LEU A 92 -2.60 -15.03 20.28
CA LEU A 92 -1.27 -15.05 20.89
C LEU A 92 -1.18 -16.07 22.03
N THR A 93 -2.20 -16.12 22.89
CA THR A 93 -2.25 -17.09 23.98
C THR A 93 -2.25 -18.53 23.47
N ARG A 94 -3.01 -18.83 22.40
CA ARG A 94 -3.01 -20.16 21.76
C ARG A 94 -1.62 -20.52 21.23
N LYS A 95 -0.92 -19.59 20.58
CA LYS A 95 0.46 -19.80 20.09
C LYS A 95 1.44 -20.05 21.24
N ILE A 96 1.36 -19.28 22.33
CA ILE A 96 2.19 -19.48 23.54
C ILE A 96 1.97 -20.88 24.13
N VAL A 97 0.72 -21.33 24.25
CA VAL A 97 0.40 -22.67 24.77
C VAL A 97 0.95 -23.75 23.85
N ALA A 98 0.72 -23.64 22.55
CA ALA A 98 1.23 -24.61 21.57
C ALA A 98 2.77 -24.69 21.58
N ALA A 99 3.48 -23.58 21.78
CA ALA A 99 4.94 -23.58 21.89
C ALA A 99 5.43 -24.32 23.15
N ARG A 100 4.70 -24.24 24.27
CA ARG A 100 5.01 -25.00 25.50
C ARG A 100 4.76 -26.50 25.33
N GLU A 101 3.69 -26.86 24.63
CA GLU A 101 3.39 -28.25 24.30
C GLU A 101 4.45 -28.84 23.36
N ASP A 102 4.88 -28.08 22.36
CA ASP A 102 6.00 -28.44 21.47
C ASP A 102 7.31 -28.64 22.26
N GLU A 103 7.63 -27.73 23.19
CA GLU A 103 8.81 -27.87 24.06
C GLU A 103 8.76 -29.19 24.85
N ALA A 104 7.64 -29.47 25.52
CA ALA A 104 7.49 -30.69 26.31
C ALA A 104 7.62 -31.96 25.44
N PHE A 105 7.07 -31.93 24.23
CA PHE A 105 7.21 -33.02 23.26
C PHE A 105 8.67 -33.25 22.86
N PHE A 106 9.39 -32.20 22.46
CA PHE A 106 10.78 -32.33 22.03
C PHE A 106 11.72 -32.76 23.16
N LEU A 107 11.46 -32.34 24.39
CA LEU A 107 12.21 -32.82 25.56
C LEU A 107 12.01 -34.32 25.79
N GLN A 108 10.78 -34.84 25.62
CA GLN A 108 10.50 -36.27 25.74
C GLN A 108 11.14 -37.09 24.61
N SER A 109 11.21 -36.53 23.40
CA SER A 109 11.86 -37.15 22.24
C SER A 109 13.40 -37.06 22.26
N GLY A 110 13.98 -36.25 23.15
CA GLY A 110 15.42 -36.02 23.24
C GLY A 110 15.96 -34.94 22.29
N ASP A 111 15.08 -34.24 21.56
CA ASP A 111 15.41 -33.18 20.60
C ASP A 111 15.65 -31.85 21.30
N LEU A 112 16.74 -31.75 22.06
CA LEU A 112 17.05 -30.58 22.91
C LEU A 112 17.09 -29.25 22.14
N HIS A 113 17.57 -29.27 20.90
CA HIS A 113 17.64 -28.06 20.08
C HIS A 113 16.25 -27.57 19.64
N LEU A 114 15.36 -28.48 19.21
CA LEU A 114 13.99 -28.10 18.85
C LEU A 114 13.19 -27.64 20.06
N ALA A 115 13.46 -28.19 21.25
CA ALA A 115 12.91 -27.69 22.50
C ALA A 115 13.34 -26.24 22.79
N GLU A 116 14.61 -25.87 22.52
CA GLU A 116 15.04 -24.48 22.66
C GLU A 116 14.39 -23.54 21.63
N THR A 117 14.20 -24.01 20.39
CA THR A 117 13.45 -23.26 19.38
C THR A 117 11.96 -23.11 19.77
N ALA A 118 11.39 -24.07 20.49
CA ALA A 118 10.03 -23.95 21.03
C ALA A 118 9.94 -22.88 22.13
N ARG A 119 10.95 -22.81 23.02
CA ARG A 119 11.09 -21.70 23.98
C ARG A 119 11.26 -20.36 23.29
N PHE A 120 11.98 -20.32 22.18
CA PHE A 120 12.09 -19.12 21.36
C PHE A 120 10.71 -18.63 20.90
N TRP A 121 9.86 -19.50 20.35
CA TRP A 121 8.49 -19.13 19.96
C TRP A 121 7.63 -18.71 21.14
N GLN A 122 7.74 -19.42 22.27
CA GLN A 122 7.03 -19.04 23.49
C GLN A 122 7.40 -17.61 23.90
N ARG A 123 8.69 -17.27 23.92
CA ARG A 123 9.18 -15.91 24.23
C ARG A 123 8.68 -14.90 23.21
N PHE A 124 8.75 -15.22 21.92
CA PHE A 124 8.31 -14.34 20.83
C PHE A 124 6.83 -13.94 20.98
N PHE A 125 5.93 -14.91 21.14
CA PHE A 125 4.50 -14.62 21.28
C PHE A 125 4.13 -14.03 22.65
N SER A 126 4.86 -14.38 23.72
CA SER A 126 4.68 -13.71 25.02
C SER A 126 5.05 -12.23 24.92
N GLN A 127 6.18 -11.91 24.28
CA GLN A 127 6.58 -10.52 24.03
C GLN A 127 5.56 -9.79 23.16
N ALA A 128 5.03 -10.42 22.11
CA ALA A 128 3.98 -9.83 21.28
C ALA A 128 2.71 -9.48 22.09
N LEU A 129 2.33 -10.34 23.04
CA LEU A 129 1.18 -10.07 23.93
C LEU A 129 1.49 -8.92 24.89
N ASP A 130 2.69 -8.88 25.46
CA ASP A 130 3.13 -7.80 26.34
C ASP A 130 3.21 -6.47 25.61
N ASP A 131 3.74 -6.45 24.38
CA ASP A 131 3.80 -5.25 23.54
C ASP A 131 2.41 -4.76 23.17
N PHE A 132 1.52 -5.64 22.73
CA PHE A 132 0.15 -5.27 22.38
C PHE A 132 -0.58 -4.65 23.57
N ASN A 133 -0.43 -5.22 24.77
CA ASN A 133 -0.97 -4.61 25.99
C ASN A 133 -0.25 -3.30 26.35
N GLY A 134 1.07 -3.22 26.16
CA GLY A 134 1.88 -2.02 26.41
C GLY A 134 1.55 -0.85 25.50
N PHE A 135 1.07 -1.13 24.28
CA PHE A 135 0.50 -0.15 23.35
C PHE A 135 -0.99 0.10 23.59
N ASN A 136 -1.53 -0.26 24.77
CA ASN A 136 -2.94 -0.13 25.11
C ASN A 136 -3.90 -0.81 24.10
N ARG A 137 -3.42 -1.86 23.43
CA ARG A 137 -4.13 -2.58 22.37
C ARG A 137 -4.47 -1.74 21.14
N ASP A 138 -3.75 -0.65 20.92
CA ASP A 138 -3.96 0.26 19.80
C ASP A 138 -2.66 0.38 18.98
N LEU A 139 -2.55 -0.47 17.95
CA LEU A 139 -1.40 -0.45 17.04
C LEU A 139 -1.37 0.82 16.20
N ILE A 140 -2.53 1.41 15.89
CA ILE A 140 -2.65 2.62 15.08
C ILE A 140 -2.08 3.81 15.85
N ALA A 141 -2.45 3.95 17.12
CA ALA A 141 -1.88 4.97 18.00
C ALA A 141 -0.35 4.79 18.18
N ALA A 142 0.13 3.55 18.22
CA ALA A 142 1.57 3.27 18.30
C ALA A 142 2.32 3.73 17.03
N PHE A 143 1.80 3.45 15.84
CA PHE A 143 2.37 3.98 14.58
C PHE A 143 2.26 5.50 14.49
N ARG A 144 1.12 6.06 14.93
CA ARG A 144 0.90 7.51 14.97
C ARG A 144 1.98 8.22 15.79
N HIS A 145 2.36 7.68 16.95
CA HIS A 145 3.45 8.24 17.76
C HIS A 145 4.73 8.44 16.93
N PHE A 146 5.19 7.41 16.22
CA PHE A 146 6.41 7.47 15.41
C PHE A 146 6.30 8.38 14.18
N ASN A 147 5.09 8.53 13.64
CA ASN A 147 4.79 9.46 12.57
C ASN A 147 4.76 10.93 13.05
N ASP A 148 4.22 11.17 14.24
CA ASP A 148 4.15 12.52 14.83
C ASP A 148 5.53 13.00 15.34
N THR A 149 6.43 12.08 15.72
CA THR A 149 7.83 12.39 16.05
C THR A 149 8.74 12.56 14.82
N GLY A 150 8.25 12.24 13.62
CA GLY A 150 9.00 12.28 12.37
C GLY A 150 10.06 11.18 12.25
N LEU A 151 9.85 10.04 12.93
CA LEU A 151 10.70 8.86 12.79
C LEU A 151 10.38 8.06 11.51
N ILE A 152 9.13 8.11 11.09
CA ILE A 152 8.58 7.56 9.84
C ILE A 152 7.59 8.56 9.24
N ASP A 153 7.23 8.40 7.97
CA ASP A 153 6.13 9.12 7.32
C ASP A 153 5.04 8.13 6.93
N ILE A 154 3.83 8.30 7.45
CA ILE A 154 2.69 7.42 7.11
C ILE A 154 1.97 7.99 5.90
N ILE A 155 1.83 7.15 4.87
CA ILE A 155 1.08 7.43 3.64
C ILE A 155 -0.18 6.57 3.58
N THR A 156 -1.10 6.89 2.67
CA THR A 156 -2.36 6.15 2.47
C THR A 156 -2.34 5.27 1.22
N CYS A 157 -3.47 4.62 0.92
CA CYS A 157 -3.70 3.80 -0.27
C CYS A 157 -5.07 4.12 -0.89
N GLY A 158 -5.60 3.33 -1.83
CA GLY A 158 -7.03 3.30 -2.12
C GLY A 158 -7.82 2.69 -0.95
N ALA A 159 -9.05 3.14 -0.70
CA ALA A 159 -9.89 2.73 0.43
C ALA A 159 -9.85 1.21 0.70
N THR A 160 -10.13 0.41 -0.33
CA THR A 160 -10.11 -1.06 -0.28
C THR A 160 -9.10 -1.66 -1.24
N HIS A 161 -8.06 -0.88 -1.58
CA HIS A 161 -7.04 -1.29 -2.55
C HIS A 161 -7.65 -1.60 -3.94
N GLY A 162 -8.62 -0.81 -4.39
CA GLY A 162 -9.24 -1.01 -5.70
C GLY A 162 -8.30 -0.67 -6.86
N TYR A 163 -8.25 -1.54 -7.88
CA TYR A 163 -7.30 -1.40 -9.01
C TYR A 163 -7.71 -0.26 -9.96
N MET A 164 -7.23 0.95 -9.66
CA MET A 164 -7.65 2.22 -10.28
C MET A 164 -7.66 2.22 -11.82
N PRO A 165 -6.68 1.64 -12.54
CA PRO A 165 -6.70 1.63 -14.01
C PRO A 165 -7.96 0.99 -14.61
N LEU A 166 -8.55 0.00 -13.92
CA LEU A 166 -9.67 -0.80 -14.42
C LEU A 166 -11.01 -0.53 -13.76
N LEU A 167 -11.09 0.31 -12.71
CA LEU A 167 -12.38 0.81 -12.20
C LEU A 167 -13.12 1.52 -13.33
N GLY A 168 -14.43 1.31 -13.46
CA GLY A 168 -15.20 1.67 -14.65
C GLY A 168 -15.79 3.09 -14.64
N THR A 169 -15.70 3.81 -13.53
CA THR A 169 -16.13 5.22 -13.41
C THR A 169 -15.03 6.09 -12.79
N ASP A 170 -15.02 7.38 -13.12
CA ASP A 170 -14.07 8.33 -12.52
C ASP A 170 -14.47 8.62 -11.07
N GLU A 171 -15.77 8.56 -10.78
CA GLU A 171 -16.33 8.68 -9.42
C GLU A 171 -15.87 7.54 -8.50
N SER A 172 -15.80 6.29 -8.96
CA SER A 172 -15.24 5.19 -8.15
C SER A 172 -13.76 5.40 -7.82
N ILE A 173 -12.94 5.88 -8.77
CA ILE A 173 -11.53 6.23 -8.47
C ILE A 173 -11.47 7.33 -7.42
N ARG A 174 -12.22 8.43 -7.61
CA ARG A 174 -12.26 9.54 -6.64
C ARG A 174 -12.73 9.09 -5.27
N ALA A 175 -13.75 8.24 -5.20
CA ALA A 175 -14.29 7.73 -3.95
C ALA A 175 -13.28 6.84 -3.21
N GLN A 176 -12.54 5.98 -3.93
CA GLN A 176 -11.43 5.20 -3.37
C GLN A 176 -10.36 6.11 -2.75
N VAL A 177 -9.99 7.20 -3.42
CA VAL A 177 -8.93 8.13 -2.96
C VAL A 177 -9.41 9.02 -1.80
N HIS A 178 -10.58 9.66 -1.94
CA HIS A 178 -11.09 10.57 -0.91
C HIS A 178 -11.46 9.84 0.38
N THR A 179 -12.10 8.67 0.30
CA THR A 179 -12.38 7.84 1.48
C THR A 179 -11.08 7.45 2.20
N ALA A 180 -10.00 7.21 1.45
CA ALA A 180 -8.71 6.90 2.02
C ALA A 180 -8.05 8.09 2.73
N VAL A 181 -8.17 9.29 2.18
CA VAL A 181 -7.70 10.54 2.80
C VAL A 181 -8.49 10.81 4.09
N ASP A 182 -9.82 10.69 4.05
CA ASP A 182 -10.70 10.90 5.21
C ASP A 182 -10.39 9.88 6.32
N THR A 183 -10.20 8.60 5.95
CA THR A 183 -9.79 7.55 6.90
C THR A 183 -8.42 7.85 7.53
N HIS A 184 -7.45 8.32 6.74
CA HIS A 184 -6.14 8.71 7.26
C HIS A 184 -6.25 9.89 8.24
N VAL A 185 -7.05 10.92 7.92
CA VAL A 185 -7.32 12.04 8.82
C VAL A 185 -7.98 11.56 10.12
N ARG A 186 -8.94 10.64 10.05
CA ARG A 186 -9.63 10.10 11.23
C ARG A 186 -8.69 9.36 12.17
N HIS A 187 -7.77 8.54 11.65
CA HIS A 187 -6.85 7.75 12.46
C HIS A 187 -5.60 8.52 12.91
N PHE A 188 -5.02 9.36 12.04
CA PHE A 188 -3.75 10.04 12.29
C PHE A 188 -3.86 11.56 12.56
N GLY A 189 -5.02 12.16 12.29
CA GLY A 189 -5.29 13.58 12.57
C GLY A 189 -4.78 14.57 11.52
N LYS A 190 -4.14 14.10 10.45
CA LYS A 190 -3.65 14.93 9.33
C LYS A 190 -3.89 14.22 7.99
N ALA A 191 -4.02 15.00 6.91
CA ALA A 191 -4.08 14.43 5.57
C ALA A 191 -2.71 13.83 5.19
N PRO A 192 -2.68 12.70 4.47
CA PRO A 192 -1.45 12.11 3.96
C PRO A 192 -0.89 12.97 2.82
N ARG A 193 0.43 13.07 2.71
CA ARG A 193 1.09 13.73 1.57
C ARG A 193 1.30 12.78 0.40
N GLY A 194 1.56 11.51 0.68
CA GLY A 194 1.78 10.47 -0.32
C GLY A 194 0.68 9.41 -0.35
N ILE A 195 0.64 8.66 -1.44
CA ILE A 195 -0.22 7.49 -1.60
C ILE A 195 0.53 6.32 -2.25
N TRP A 196 0.28 5.13 -1.76
CA TRP A 196 0.50 3.90 -2.51
C TRP A 196 -0.69 3.68 -3.44
N ALA A 197 -0.55 3.99 -4.74
CA ALA A 197 -1.56 3.60 -5.72
C ALA A 197 -1.63 2.06 -5.74
N PRO A 198 -2.81 1.44 -5.60
CA PRO A 198 -2.94 -0.02 -5.57
C PRO A 198 -2.16 -0.65 -6.71
N GLU A 199 -1.21 -1.52 -6.35
CA GLU A 199 -0.35 -2.26 -7.29
C GLU A 199 0.55 -1.39 -8.18
N CYS A 200 0.86 -0.16 -7.74
CA CYS A 200 1.45 0.88 -8.59
C CYS A 200 0.69 1.05 -9.92
N GLY A 201 -0.61 0.73 -9.93
CA GLY A 201 -1.45 0.74 -11.10
C GLY A 201 -1.72 2.17 -11.55
N TYR A 202 -1.27 2.50 -12.76
CA TYR A 202 -1.40 3.83 -13.33
C TYR A 202 -2.00 3.75 -14.73
N ARG A 203 -2.88 4.72 -15.04
CA ARG A 203 -3.40 4.98 -16.38
C ARG A 203 -3.45 6.50 -16.61
N PRO A 204 -2.89 7.01 -17.72
CA PRO A 204 -3.01 8.43 -18.07
C PRO A 204 -4.44 8.78 -18.52
N SER A 205 -4.77 10.07 -18.55
CA SER A 205 -6.04 10.52 -19.14
C SER A 205 -6.17 10.11 -20.61
N GLY A 206 -7.36 9.73 -21.05
CA GLY A 206 -7.57 9.36 -22.46
C GLY A 206 -8.92 8.72 -22.73
N ILE A 207 -9.12 8.32 -23.99
CA ILE A 207 -10.30 7.56 -24.40
C ILE A 207 -10.17 6.13 -23.85
N TRP A 208 -11.19 5.69 -23.14
CA TRP A 208 -11.26 4.36 -22.53
C TRP A 208 -12.59 3.67 -22.88
N SER A 209 -12.54 2.35 -22.96
CA SER A 209 -13.70 1.49 -23.18
C SER A 209 -13.67 0.33 -22.21
N GLN A 210 -14.84 -0.04 -21.68
CA GLN A 210 -14.96 -1.21 -20.81
C GLN A 210 -14.45 -2.47 -21.53
N PRO A 211 -13.52 -3.22 -20.92
CA PRO A 211 -12.89 -4.38 -21.56
C PRO A 211 -13.80 -5.61 -21.62
N VAL A 212 -14.91 -5.61 -20.86
CA VAL A 212 -15.85 -6.73 -20.76
C VAL A 212 -17.30 -6.23 -20.84
N PRO A 213 -18.24 -7.06 -21.35
CA PRO A 213 -19.67 -6.74 -21.30
C PRO A 213 -20.26 -6.92 -19.90
N ASN A 214 -21.38 -6.25 -19.60
CA ASN A 214 -22.04 -6.34 -18.29
C ASN A 214 -22.83 -7.64 -18.12
N SER A 215 -22.78 -8.23 -16.91
CA SER A 215 -23.46 -9.50 -16.61
C SER A 215 -24.98 -9.38 -16.57
N ASP A 216 -25.50 -8.21 -16.20
CA ASP A 216 -26.93 -7.94 -16.05
C ASP A 216 -27.64 -7.64 -17.38
N GLY A 217 -26.90 -7.73 -18.50
CA GLY A 217 -27.40 -7.47 -19.85
C GLY A 217 -27.56 -5.98 -20.17
N THR A 218 -27.17 -5.07 -19.28
CA THR A 218 -27.16 -3.63 -19.58
C THR A 218 -26.14 -3.34 -20.70
N PRO A 219 -26.42 -2.38 -21.60
CA PRO A 219 -25.49 -2.03 -22.66
C PRO A 219 -24.18 -1.49 -22.10
N THR A 220 -23.06 -1.98 -22.63
CA THR A 220 -21.74 -1.38 -22.42
C THR A 220 -21.77 0.07 -22.94
N PRO A 221 -21.37 1.07 -22.15
CA PRO A 221 -21.25 2.45 -22.62
C PRO A 221 -20.31 2.56 -23.82
N PRO A 222 -20.54 3.49 -24.76
CA PRO A 222 -19.56 3.78 -25.80
C PRO A 222 -18.25 4.27 -25.17
N ALA A 223 -17.14 4.17 -25.91
CA ALA A 223 -15.86 4.69 -25.43
C ALA A 223 -15.99 6.16 -25.00
N PHE A 224 -15.47 6.48 -23.82
CA PHE A 224 -15.59 7.80 -23.19
C PHE A 224 -14.24 8.27 -22.68
N HIS A 225 -14.10 9.58 -22.50
CA HIS A 225 -12.88 10.16 -21.95
C HIS A 225 -12.85 9.96 -20.44
N ARG A 226 -11.71 9.48 -19.92
CA ARG A 226 -11.47 9.33 -18.49
C ARG A 226 -10.32 10.20 -18.02
N ILE A 227 -10.42 10.69 -16.80
CA ILE A 227 -9.29 11.35 -16.11
C ILE A 227 -8.11 10.39 -15.97
N GLY A 228 -6.90 10.91 -15.79
CA GLY A 228 -5.75 10.11 -15.39
C GLY A 228 -5.80 9.78 -13.90
N VAL A 229 -5.11 8.72 -13.47
CA VAL A 229 -4.99 8.39 -12.04
C VAL A 229 -4.38 9.56 -11.28
N GLU A 230 -3.33 10.18 -11.81
CA GLU A 230 -2.65 11.34 -11.24
C GLU A 230 -3.59 12.53 -10.99
N GLN A 231 -4.63 12.68 -11.82
CA GLN A 231 -5.61 13.75 -11.66
C GLN A 231 -6.49 13.50 -10.42
N ALA A 232 -6.99 12.28 -10.21
CA ALA A 232 -7.75 11.95 -9.01
C ALA A 232 -6.92 12.12 -7.73
N LEU A 233 -5.61 11.80 -7.79
CA LEU A 233 -4.69 12.01 -6.67
C LEU A 233 -4.48 13.51 -6.39
N SER A 234 -4.27 14.30 -7.43
CA SER A 234 -4.11 15.75 -7.36
C SER A 234 -5.35 16.46 -6.79
N GLU A 235 -6.55 16.05 -7.22
CA GLU A 235 -7.84 16.57 -6.71
C GLU A 235 -8.03 16.30 -5.21
N ALA A 236 -7.39 15.25 -4.68
CA ALA A 236 -7.38 14.90 -3.26
C ALA A 236 -6.24 15.56 -2.46
N GLY A 237 -5.38 16.35 -3.11
CA GLY A 237 -4.25 17.02 -2.46
C GLY A 237 -3.05 16.12 -2.18
N LEU A 238 -2.95 14.96 -2.84
CA LEU A 238 -1.82 14.05 -2.72
C LEU A 238 -0.66 14.53 -3.60
N GLU A 239 0.53 14.58 -3.02
CA GLU A 239 1.73 15.15 -3.65
C GLU A 239 2.54 14.13 -4.43
N PHE A 240 2.57 12.86 -4.00
CA PHE A 240 3.38 11.84 -4.64
C PHE A 240 2.82 10.41 -4.55
N PHE A 241 3.24 9.57 -5.50
CA PHE A 241 3.02 8.11 -5.51
C PHE A 241 4.20 7.35 -6.12
N PHE A 242 4.09 6.03 -6.23
CA PHE A 242 5.16 5.14 -6.69
C PHE A 242 4.78 4.47 -8.00
N VAL A 243 5.76 4.25 -8.88
CA VAL A 243 5.59 3.56 -10.16
C VAL A 243 6.71 2.55 -10.38
N ASP A 244 6.45 1.54 -11.21
CA ASP A 244 7.47 0.57 -11.59
C ASP A 244 8.45 1.16 -12.61
N THR A 245 9.65 0.57 -12.68
CA THR A 245 10.80 1.08 -13.46
C THR A 245 10.45 1.39 -14.92
N HIS A 246 9.70 0.52 -15.58
CA HIS A 246 9.41 0.62 -17.01
C HIS A 246 8.53 1.84 -17.37
N LEU A 247 7.67 2.33 -16.45
CA LEU A 247 6.88 3.55 -16.68
C LEU A 247 7.76 4.79 -16.86
N VAL A 248 8.95 4.79 -16.25
CA VAL A 248 9.90 5.90 -16.35
C VAL A 248 10.82 5.72 -17.55
N GLU A 249 11.38 4.52 -17.74
CA GLU A 249 12.29 4.24 -18.86
C GLU A 249 11.60 4.44 -20.22
N GLU A 250 10.34 4.05 -20.36
CA GLU A 250 9.59 4.11 -21.62
C GLU A 250 8.77 5.40 -21.82
N SER A 251 8.75 6.31 -20.83
CA SER A 251 7.96 7.54 -20.91
C SER A 251 8.44 8.49 -22.03
N ARG A 252 7.66 9.52 -22.36
CA ARG A 252 8.07 10.63 -23.25
C ARG A 252 8.22 11.91 -22.43
N HIS A 253 9.28 12.70 -22.68
CA HIS A 253 9.38 14.04 -22.10
C HIS A 253 8.55 15.00 -22.95
N THR A 254 7.71 15.78 -22.30
CA THR A 254 6.91 16.85 -22.91
C THR A 254 7.40 18.17 -22.36
N SER A 255 8.11 18.94 -23.21
CA SER A 255 8.44 20.33 -22.88
C SER A 255 7.15 21.11 -22.65
N SER A 256 7.12 21.92 -21.59
CA SER A 256 5.91 22.62 -21.17
C SER A 256 5.62 23.79 -22.11
N PRO A 257 4.42 23.92 -22.70
CA PRO A 257 4.06 25.12 -23.46
C PRO A 257 3.89 26.38 -22.58
N TYR A 258 3.95 26.23 -21.25
CA TYR A 258 3.98 27.33 -20.27
C TYR A 258 5.39 27.60 -19.72
N ASP A 259 6.43 27.01 -20.32
CA ASP A 259 7.78 27.50 -20.12
C ASP A 259 7.81 28.96 -20.62
N PRO A 260 8.02 29.96 -19.74
CA PRO A 260 8.11 31.33 -20.18
C PRO A 260 9.30 31.46 -21.13
N PRO A 261 9.20 32.19 -22.25
CA PRO A 261 10.39 32.55 -23.00
C PRO A 261 11.26 33.46 -22.13
N GLY A 262 12.24 32.86 -21.45
CA GLY A 262 13.32 33.58 -20.76
C GLY A 262 13.20 33.80 -19.25
N ASP A 263 12.54 32.94 -18.46
CA ASP A 263 12.69 33.00 -17.00
C ASP A 263 13.65 31.90 -16.52
N GLY A 264 14.87 32.32 -16.19
CA GLY A 264 15.98 31.45 -15.89
C GLY A 264 15.88 30.80 -14.51
N LEU A 265 15.45 29.54 -14.50
CA LEU A 265 16.13 28.54 -13.70
C LEU A 265 17.26 27.95 -14.56
N PRO A 266 18.48 27.78 -14.00
CA PRO A 266 19.70 27.73 -14.80
C PRO A 266 19.83 26.39 -15.52
N HIS A 267 19.44 26.33 -16.79
CA HIS A 267 19.92 25.29 -17.69
C HIS A 267 21.43 25.43 -17.85
N THR A 268 22.19 24.53 -17.22
CA THR A 268 23.60 24.38 -17.55
C THR A 268 23.72 23.53 -18.82
N PRO A 269 24.73 23.76 -19.67
CA PRO A 269 25.04 22.87 -20.80
C PRO A 269 25.32 21.39 -20.39
N GLU A 270 25.46 21.13 -19.09
CA GLU A 270 25.58 19.78 -18.50
C GLU A 270 24.20 19.13 -18.30
N GLU A 271 23.17 19.90 -17.91
CA GLU A 271 21.78 19.43 -17.86
C GLU A 271 21.24 19.12 -19.28
N GLU A 272 21.60 19.94 -20.28
CA GLU A 272 21.31 19.62 -21.69
C GLU A 272 21.99 18.32 -22.16
N ARG A 273 23.18 17.97 -21.65
CA ARG A 273 23.84 16.69 -22.00
C ARG A 273 23.18 15.49 -21.32
N ALA A 274 22.70 15.63 -20.09
CA ALA A 274 21.92 14.60 -19.40
C ALA A 274 20.55 14.36 -20.07
N THR A 275 19.97 15.38 -20.73
CA THR A 275 18.65 15.31 -21.40
C THR A 275 18.63 14.57 -22.74
N HIS A 276 19.77 14.15 -23.26
CA HIS A 276 19.90 13.41 -24.52
C HIS A 276 20.47 12.00 -24.32
N GLU A 277 20.53 11.53 -23.07
CA GLU A 277 20.85 10.14 -22.83
C GLU A 277 19.63 9.24 -23.12
N PRO A 278 19.81 8.07 -23.76
CA PRO A 278 18.74 7.14 -24.09
C PRO A 278 18.04 6.52 -22.85
N HIS A 279 18.46 6.85 -21.63
CA HIS A 279 17.93 6.30 -20.37
C HIS A 279 17.70 7.42 -19.33
N ARG A 280 16.47 7.51 -18.80
CA ARG A 280 16.15 8.41 -17.67
C ARG A 280 16.70 7.84 -16.37
N SER A 281 17.15 8.71 -15.47
CA SER A 281 17.59 8.30 -14.14
C SER A 281 16.40 7.80 -13.32
N LEU A 282 16.52 6.62 -12.73
CA LEU A 282 15.54 6.10 -11.75
C LEU A 282 15.74 6.72 -10.36
N TYR A 283 16.83 7.44 -10.15
CA TYR A 283 17.23 7.95 -8.84
C TYR A 283 16.85 9.42 -8.62
N GLN A 284 15.78 9.87 -9.28
CA GLN A 284 15.21 11.21 -9.13
C GLN A 284 13.68 11.16 -9.27
N PRO A 285 12.93 12.03 -8.57
CA PRO A 285 11.50 12.13 -8.74
C PRO A 285 11.11 13.00 -9.94
N TYR A 286 9.97 12.69 -10.56
CA TYR A 286 9.42 13.41 -11.72
C TYR A 286 7.99 13.88 -11.46
N TYR A 287 7.60 15.02 -12.01
CA TYR A 287 6.19 15.38 -12.13
C TYR A 287 5.53 14.53 -13.21
N VAL A 288 4.29 14.09 -12.98
CA VAL A 288 3.47 13.49 -14.02
C VAL A 288 2.89 14.60 -14.90
N ASP A 289 3.08 14.48 -16.21
CA ASP A 289 2.43 15.34 -17.18
C ASP A 289 0.99 14.88 -17.40
N GLY A 290 0.05 15.80 -17.27
CA GLY A 290 -1.38 15.51 -17.31
C GLY A 290 -2.22 16.77 -17.43
N PRO A 291 -3.56 16.62 -17.54
CA PRO A 291 -4.49 17.74 -17.71
C PRO A 291 -4.60 18.66 -16.47
N SER A 292 -4.12 18.21 -15.31
CA SER A 292 -4.05 19.02 -14.09
C SER A 292 -3.16 20.25 -14.27
N ALA A 293 -3.50 21.34 -13.58
CA ALA A 293 -2.65 22.53 -13.56
C ALA A 293 -1.25 22.14 -13.06
N LYS A 294 -0.19 22.60 -13.74
CA LYS A 294 1.21 22.24 -13.43
C LYS A 294 1.62 22.46 -11.98
N GLN A 295 1.05 23.48 -11.34
CA GLN A 295 1.26 23.77 -9.91
C GLN A 295 0.74 22.67 -8.96
N ASN A 296 -0.18 21.83 -9.41
CA ASN A 296 -0.78 20.73 -8.66
C ASN A 296 -0.35 19.35 -9.22
N ALA A 297 0.69 19.30 -10.06
CA ALA A 297 1.12 18.05 -10.66
C ALA A 297 1.66 17.10 -9.60
N THR A 298 1.13 15.87 -9.59
CA THR A 298 1.56 14.80 -8.70
C THR A 298 2.96 14.34 -9.10
N THR A 299 3.79 14.01 -8.11
CA THR A 299 5.16 13.52 -8.29
C THR A 299 5.20 12.00 -8.25
N ILE A 300 6.12 11.36 -8.99
CA ILE A 300 6.39 9.92 -8.89
C ILE A 300 7.78 9.65 -8.34
N PHE A 301 7.89 8.53 -7.64
CA PHE A 301 9.15 7.88 -7.30
C PHE A 301 9.24 6.53 -8.02
N PRO A 302 10.27 6.32 -8.87
CA PRO A 302 10.48 5.03 -9.53
C PRO A 302 10.96 3.98 -8.53
N ARG A 303 10.44 2.75 -8.65
CA ARG A 303 11.02 1.58 -7.99
C ARG A 303 12.42 1.29 -8.54
N ASP A 304 13.36 1.01 -7.65
CA ASP A 304 14.68 0.51 -8.04
C ASP A 304 14.66 -1.01 -8.29
N PRO A 305 15.06 -1.47 -9.50
CA PRO A 305 15.00 -2.89 -9.87
C PRO A 305 16.05 -3.74 -9.15
N HIS A 306 17.20 -3.16 -8.79
CA HIS A 306 18.32 -3.89 -8.20
C HIS A 306 18.05 -4.29 -6.75
N THR A 307 17.65 -3.33 -5.92
CA THR A 307 17.22 -3.58 -4.53
C THR A 307 15.96 -4.42 -4.50
N GLY A 308 15.03 -4.21 -5.43
CA GLY A 308 13.85 -5.05 -5.63
C GLY A 308 14.21 -6.52 -5.81
N LEU A 309 15.03 -6.85 -6.81
CA LEU A 309 15.45 -8.23 -7.07
C LEU A 309 16.19 -8.85 -5.87
N GLN A 310 17.08 -8.08 -5.24
CA GLN A 310 17.94 -8.56 -4.18
C GLN A 310 17.19 -8.92 -2.88
N VAL A 311 16.05 -8.28 -2.63
CA VAL A 311 15.25 -8.50 -1.42
C VAL A 311 14.02 -9.36 -1.70
N TRP A 312 13.40 -9.26 -2.89
CA TRP A 312 12.16 -9.97 -3.23
C TRP A 312 12.38 -11.42 -3.70
N SER A 313 13.52 -11.71 -4.34
CA SER A 313 13.76 -13.04 -4.91
C SER A 313 13.93 -14.11 -3.81
N GLY A 314 13.04 -15.10 -3.77
CA GLY A 314 13.19 -16.27 -2.89
C GLY A 314 14.31 -17.22 -3.31
N ASP A 315 14.79 -17.12 -4.56
CA ASP A 315 15.86 -17.97 -5.09
C ASP A 315 17.26 -17.39 -4.93
N THR A 316 17.39 -16.08 -5.18
CA THR A 316 18.68 -15.37 -5.23
C THR A 316 18.77 -14.20 -4.26
N GLY A 317 17.65 -13.79 -3.67
CA GLY A 317 17.57 -12.70 -2.72
C GLY A 317 17.83 -13.15 -1.28
N TYR A 318 17.91 -12.19 -0.37
CA TYR A 318 18.23 -12.46 1.03
C TYR A 318 17.28 -13.46 1.71
N PRO A 319 15.94 -13.40 1.53
CA PRO A 319 15.02 -14.35 2.19
C PRO A 319 15.30 -15.83 1.89
N GLY A 320 15.94 -16.12 0.75
CA GLY A 320 16.29 -17.48 0.33
C GLY A 320 17.55 -18.07 1.00
N ASP A 321 18.26 -17.31 1.85
CA ASP A 321 19.47 -17.81 2.51
C ASP A 321 19.17 -19.00 3.41
N GLY A 322 20.01 -20.04 3.29
CA GLY A 322 19.81 -21.30 3.97
C GLY A 322 19.82 -21.23 5.49
N VAL A 323 20.24 -20.14 6.13
CA VAL A 323 20.21 -19.99 7.60
C VAL A 323 18.91 -19.39 8.13
N TYR A 324 18.12 -18.70 7.30
CA TYR A 324 16.88 -18.06 7.72
C TYR A 324 15.75 -19.05 7.96
N LEU A 325 14.76 -18.63 8.76
CA LEU A 325 13.60 -19.45 9.10
C LEU A 325 12.80 -19.83 7.86
N ASP A 326 12.49 -21.12 7.69
CA ASP A 326 11.65 -21.59 6.60
C ASP A 326 10.18 -21.26 6.87
N PHE A 327 9.54 -20.53 5.95
CA PHE A 327 8.14 -20.14 6.07
C PHE A 327 7.17 -21.33 5.95
N HIS A 328 7.49 -22.28 5.06
CA HIS A 328 6.56 -23.31 4.61
C HIS A 328 6.55 -24.53 5.53
N LYS A 329 7.66 -24.84 6.22
CA LYS A 329 7.75 -25.99 7.13
C LYS A 329 7.18 -25.67 8.52
N LYS A 330 5.90 -25.99 8.71
CA LYS A 330 5.18 -25.82 9.98
C LYS A 330 4.99 -27.16 10.70
N ARG A 331 5.13 -27.18 12.03
CA ARG A 331 4.79 -28.34 12.87
C ARG A 331 3.30 -28.30 13.24
N TRP A 332 2.64 -29.46 13.19
CA TRP A 332 1.28 -29.63 13.68
C TRP A 332 1.23 -30.49 14.95
N PRO A 333 0.38 -30.17 15.95
CA PRO A 333 -0.46 -28.97 16.07
C PRO A 333 0.33 -27.68 16.37
N GLY A 334 -0.32 -26.51 16.24
CA GLY A 334 0.23 -25.21 16.64
C GLY A 334 0.78 -24.34 15.50
N GLY A 335 1.37 -24.97 14.48
CA GLY A 335 1.82 -24.29 13.27
C GLY A 335 3.15 -23.54 13.40
N HIS A 336 3.93 -23.79 14.46
CA HIS A 336 5.25 -23.16 14.64
C HIS A 336 6.27 -23.67 13.62
N ARG A 337 7.25 -22.81 13.32
CA ARG A 337 8.32 -23.07 12.34
C ARG A 337 9.62 -23.41 13.07
N TYR A 338 10.19 -24.59 12.81
CA TYR A 338 11.36 -25.09 13.54
C TYR A 338 12.61 -25.30 12.67
N TRP A 339 12.49 -25.02 11.38
CA TRP A 339 13.50 -25.36 10.39
C TRP A 339 13.91 -24.13 9.62
N ARG A 340 15.15 -24.16 9.13
CA ARG A 340 15.70 -23.13 8.26
C ARG A 340 15.50 -23.49 6.80
N VAL A 341 15.54 -22.48 5.94
CA VAL A 341 15.41 -22.63 4.48
C VAL A 341 16.37 -23.69 3.95
N THR A 342 17.58 -23.82 4.52
CA THR A 342 18.63 -24.79 4.17
C THR A 342 19.21 -24.61 2.77
N GLY A 343 18.34 -24.43 1.77
CA GLY A 343 18.60 -24.01 0.39
C GLY A 343 17.27 -23.93 -0.37
N SER A 344 17.23 -23.12 -1.44
CA SER A 344 16.01 -22.87 -2.24
C SER A 344 15.41 -24.11 -2.88
N ARG A 345 16.22 -25.13 -3.16
CA ARG A 345 15.80 -26.40 -3.81
C ARG A 345 15.84 -27.61 -2.89
N VAL A 346 15.96 -27.41 -1.58
CA VAL A 346 15.98 -28.51 -0.61
C VAL A 346 14.55 -28.94 -0.31
N ASP A 347 14.28 -30.24 -0.43
CA ASP A 347 12.97 -30.82 -0.12
C ASP A 347 12.57 -30.56 1.34
N MET A 348 11.26 -30.42 1.59
CA MET A 348 10.70 -30.15 2.92
C MET A 348 11.22 -31.12 4.01
N LYS A 349 11.36 -32.40 3.66
CA LYS A 349 11.86 -33.45 4.58
C LYS A 349 13.32 -33.23 5.00
N ASP A 350 14.13 -32.61 4.15
CA ASP A 350 15.58 -32.46 4.32
C ASP A 350 15.98 -31.11 4.92
N LYS A 351 15.02 -30.20 5.14
CA LYS A 351 15.22 -28.92 5.83
C LYS A 351 15.79 -29.15 7.24
N GLN A 352 16.89 -28.48 7.53
CA GLN A 352 17.65 -28.59 8.77
C GLN A 352 17.04 -27.72 9.89
N PRO A 353 17.36 -27.99 11.17
CA PRO A 353 16.89 -27.17 12.27
C PRO A 353 17.34 -25.70 12.19
N TYR A 354 16.52 -24.80 12.72
CA TYR A 354 16.75 -23.35 12.72
C TYR A 354 17.57 -22.87 13.93
N TYR A 355 18.57 -22.03 13.67
CA TYR A 355 19.46 -21.46 14.68
C TYR A 355 19.34 -19.92 14.69
N PRO A 356 18.58 -19.34 15.64
CA PRO A 356 18.35 -17.88 15.68
C PRO A 356 19.62 -17.04 15.72
N GLN A 357 20.70 -17.52 16.36
CA GLN A 357 21.96 -16.78 16.43
C GLN A 357 22.68 -16.70 15.08
N GLU A 358 22.65 -17.78 14.29
CA GLU A 358 23.26 -17.79 12.95
C GLU A 358 22.49 -16.87 12.00
N ALA A 359 21.17 -16.89 12.09
CA ALA A 359 20.30 -15.99 11.34
C ALA A 359 20.57 -14.52 11.69
N ALA A 360 20.72 -14.18 12.97
CA ALA A 360 21.05 -12.83 13.41
C ALA A 360 22.42 -12.33 12.91
N GLU A 361 23.44 -13.19 12.83
CA GLU A 361 24.72 -12.81 12.21
C GLU A 361 24.62 -12.63 10.70
N ARG A 362 23.81 -13.47 10.03
CA ARG A 362 23.56 -13.34 8.60
C ARG A 362 22.83 -12.05 8.24
N VAL A 363 21.90 -11.61 9.09
CA VAL A 363 21.22 -10.31 8.94
C VAL A 363 22.23 -9.17 8.80
N LYS A 364 23.25 -9.12 9.67
CA LYS A 364 24.27 -8.05 9.64
C LYS A 364 25.05 -8.06 8.32
N ALA A 365 25.45 -9.24 7.85
CA ALA A 365 26.15 -9.39 6.58
C ALA A 365 25.28 -8.93 5.40
N HIS A 366 24.00 -9.31 5.36
CA HIS A 366 23.07 -8.90 4.31
C HIS A 366 22.74 -7.41 4.36
N ALA A 367 22.64 -6.81 5.55
CA ALA A 367 22.44 -5.38 5.70
C ALA A 367 23.66 -4.59 5.18
N SER A 368 24.88 -5.04 5.48
CA SER A 368 26.10 -4.42 4.96
C SER A 368 26.20 -4.54 3.43
N HIS A 369 25.90 -5.72 2.89
CA HIS A 369 25.85 -5.93 1.44
C HIS A 369 24.78 -5.07 0.76
N PHE A 370 23.60 -4.91 1.36
CA PHE A 370 22.56 -4.04 0.81
C PHE A 370 22.98 -2.57 0.77
N VAL A 371 23.62 -2.05 1.83
CA VAL A 371 24.16 -0.68 1.84
C VAL A 371 25.20 -0.50 0.73
N HIS A 372 26.06 -1.51 0.51
CA HIS A 372 27.01 -1.47 -0.60
C HIS A 372 26.32 -1.47 -1.97
N LEU A 373 25.27 -2.28 -2.16
CA LEU A 373 24.47 -2.29 -3.39
C LEU A 373 23.85 -0.91 -3.68
N VAL A 374 23.25 -0.29 -2.66
CA VAL A 374 22.65 1.05 -2.75
C VAL A 374 23.72 2.12 -3.06
N TYR A 375 24.90 2.02 -2.45
CA TYR A 375 26.04 2.88 -2.78
C TYR A 375 26.45 2.73 -4.25
N GLU A 376 26.64 1.50 -4.72
CA GLU A 376 27.06 1.23 -6.08
C GLU A 376 26.04 1.70 -7.13
N ALA A 377 24.75 1.63 -6.80
CA ALA A 377 23.66 2.11 -7.66
C ALA A 377 23.66 3.64 -7.82
N MET A 378 23.93 4.40 -6.75
CA MET A 378 23.82 5.86 -6.75
C MET A 378 25.15 6.62 -6.89
N LYS A 379 26.31 5.96 -6.73
CA LYS A 379 27.62 6.65 -6.63
C LYS A 379 27.95 7.55 -7.82
N SER A 380 27.40 7.28 -9.01
CA SER A 380 27.61 8.14 -10.18
C SER A 380 26.98 9.51 -10.02
N GLY A 381 25.87 9.62 -9.28
CA GLY A 381 25.16 10.88 -9.04
C GLY A 381 25.57 11.63 -7.76
N PHE A 382 26.52 11.11 -6.98
CA PHE A 382 26.91 11.73 -5.69
C PHE A 382 27.53 13.13 -5.79
N ASN A 383 28.02 13.50 -6.97
CA ASN A 383 28.58 14.82 -7.23
C ASN A 383 27.60 15.75 -7.98
N ASP A 384 26.37 15.30 -8.23
CA ASP A 384 25.36 16.10 -8.92
C ASP A 384 24.87 17.24 -8.04
N SER A 385 24.33 18.29 -8.65
CA SER A 385 23.76 19.44 -7.93
C SER A 385 22.58 19.05 -7.04
N ILE A 386 21.82 18.04 -7.49
CA ILE A 386 20.69 17.40 -6.81
C ILE A 386 21.11 15.97 -6.43
N PRO A 387 21.24 15.65 -5.13
CA PRO A 387 21.61 14.32 -4.67
C PRO A 387 20.61 13.27 -5.14
N PRO A 388 21.05 12.11 -5.64
CA PRO A 388 20.17 11.04 -6.05
C PRO A 388 19.38 10.49 -4.85
N ILE A 389 18.16 10.03 -5.12
CA ILE A 389 17.31 9.29 -4.20
C ILE A 389 16.92 7.94 -4.79
N LEU A 390 17.27 6.86 -4.12
CA LEU A 390 16.88 5.50 -4.47
C LEU A 390 15.65 5.10 -3.65
N CYS A 391 14.57 4.70 -4.34
CA CYS A 391 13.34 4.24 -3.70
C CYS A 391 13.22 2.70 -3.77
N SER A 392 13.16 2.07 -2.60
CA SER A 392 13.02 0.61 -2.45
C SER A 392 11.65 0.26 -1.84
N PRO A 393 10.60 0.12 -2.67
CA PRO A 393 9.28 -0.29 -2.22
C PRO A 393 9.15 -1.82 -2.05
N PHE A 394 8.48 -2.24 -0.97
CA PHE A 394 8.24 -3.64 -0.62
C PHE A 394 6.91 -3.82 0.11
N ASP A 395 6.28 -4.99 -0.01
CA ASP A 395 5.19 -5.39 0.90
C ASP A 395 5.72 -5.46 2.32
N ALA A 396 5.03 -4.84 3.27
CA ALA A 396 5.47 -4.78 4.66
C ALA A 396 5.54 -6.17 5.29
N GLU A 397 4.60 -7.05 4.93
CA GLU A 397 4.51 -8.43 5.40
C GLU A 397 5.72 -9.29 4.95
N LEU A 398 6.54 -8.82 4.00
CA LEU A 398 7.83 -9.44 3.73
C LEU A 398 8.70 -9.45 5.00
N PHE A 399 8.71 -8.37 5.77
CA PHE A 399 9.63 -8.17 6.88
C PHE A 399 9.06 -8.67 8.21
N GLY A 400 9.21 -9.97 8.42
CA GLY A 400 8.90 -10.66 9.68
C GLY A 400 7.90 -11.81 9.51
N HIS A 401 6.95 -11.69 8.58
CA HIS A 401 6.05 -12.80 8.28
C HIS A 401 6.67 -13.78 7.27
N TRP A 402 6.88 -13.34 6.02
CA TRP A 402 7.47 -14.19 4.96
C TRP A 402 8.97 -14.40 5.17
N TRP A 403 9.72 -13.33 5.37
CA TRP A 403 11.12 -13.34 5.80
C TRP A 403 11.21 -12.95 7.27
N PHE A 404 11.32 -13.94 8.14
CA PHE A 404 11.19 -13.75 9.59
C PHE A 404 12.18 -12.75 10.19
N GLU A 405 13.41 -12.75 9.69
CA GLU A 405 14.47 -11.87 10.15
C GLU A 405 14.45 -10.48 9.47
N GLY A 406 13.51 -10.24 8.55
CA GLY A 406 13.46 -9.03 7.74
C GLY A 406 13.32 -7.74 8.56
N SER A 407 12.57 -7.75 9.67
CA SER A 407 12.46 -6.60 10.57
C SER A 407 13.81 -6.24 11.22
N LEU A 408 14.57 -7.24 11.65
CA LEU A 408 15.93 -7.06 12.18
C LEU A 408 16.89 -6.55 11.10
N TRP A 409 16.70 -6.97 9.86
CA TRP A 409 17.47 -6.48 8.72
C TRP A 409 17.20 -5.01 8.42
N LEU A 410 15.93 -4.55 8.46
CA LEU A 410 15.61 -3.12 8.32
C LEU A 410 16.32 -2.29 9.40
N GLU A 411 16.30 -2.76 10.66
CA GLU A 411 17.03 -2.11 11.76
C GLU A 411 18.54 -2.06 11.49
N ALA A 412 19.13 -3.17 11.04
CA ALA A 412 20.55 -3.26 10.75
C ALA A 412 20.97 -2.36 9.57
N VAL A 413 20.15 -2.22 8.53
CA VAL A 413 20.42 -1.28 7.42
C VAL A 413 20.42 0.16 7.93
N ALA A 414 19.42 0.54 8.74
CA ALA A 414 19.34 1.88 9.30
C ALA A 414 20.54 2.22 10.19
N ARG A 415 20.96 1.28 11.05
CA ARG A 415 22.13 1.43 11.89
C ARG A 415 23.41 1.52 11.07
N ASN A 416 23.58 0.69 10.04
CA ASN A 416 24.74 0.75 9.17
C ASN A 416 24.86 2.11 8.46
N LEU A 417 23.76 2.66 7.95
CA LEU A 417 23.75 3.98 7.31
C LEU A 417 24.03 5.13 8.29
N HIS A 418 23.65 4.96 9.56
CA HIS A 418 23.90 5.94 10.61
C HIS A 418 25.33 5.90 11.16
N GLU A 419 25.89 4.70 11.36
CA GLU A 419 27.18 4.48 12.02
C GLU A 419 28.38 4.63 11.07
N TYR A 420 28.22 4.27 9.79
CA TYR A 420 29.30 4.30 8.81
C TYR A 420 29.14 5.46 7.83
N GLU A 421 30.24 6.17 7.55
CA GLU A 421 30.29 7.26 6.57
C GLU A 421 30.19 6.74 5.13
N SER A 422 28.99 6.30 4.73
CA SER A 422 28.68 5.91 3.34
C SER A 422 28.39 7.10 2.42
N GLY A 423 28.12 8.28 3.00
CA GLY A 423 27.58 9.45 2.30
C GLY A 423 26.07 9.36 2.02
N ILE A 424 25.42 8.24 2.36
CA ILE A 424 24.00 7.98 2.09
C ILE A 424 23.20 8.17 3.39
N GLN A 425 22.04 8.81 3.29
CA GLN A 425 21.13 8.97 4.43
C GLN A 425 19.72 8.47 4.11
N LEU A 426 19.01 8.03 5.15
CA LEU A 426 17.59 7.72 5.05
C LEU A 426 16.77 9.01 4.99
N ILE A 427 15.79 9.08 4.10
CA ILE A 427 14.88 10.23 3.96
C ILE A 427 13.49 9.74 3.56
N SER A 428 12.44 10.45 3.97
CA SER A 428 11.09 10.22 3.47
C SER A 428 10.93 10.90 2.10
N CYS A 429 9.98 10.44 1.30
CA CYS A 429 9.67 11.09 0.03
C CYS A 429 9.24 12.55 0.27
N ALA A 430 8.37 12.78 1.24
CA ALA A 430 7.90 14.11 1.63
C ALA A 430 9.06 15.07 1.99
N ASP A 431 9.97 14.64 2.87
CA ASP A 431 11.11 15.47 3.28
C ASP A 431 12.09 15.74 2.13
N TYR A 432 12.25 14.79 1.21
CA TYR A 432 13.08 14.99 0.01
C TYR A 432 12.46 16.07 -0.89
N LEU A 433 11.14 16.02 -1.11
CA LEU A 433 10.40 16.97 -1.95
C LEU A 433 10.35 18.39 -1.36
N ASP A 434 10.53 18.54 -0.05
CA ASP A 434 10.65 19.85 0.62
C ASP A 434 12.05 20.47 0.44
N GLN A 435 13.07 19.65 0.17
CA GLN A 435 14.47 20.06 0.11
C GLN A 435 15.00 20.21 -1.32
N TYR A 436 14.48 19.43 -2.26
CA TYR A 436 15.04 19.31 -3.60
C TYR A 436 13.99 19.45 -4.71
N PRO A 437 14.35 20.05 -5.86
CA PRO A 437 13.47 20.10 -7.01
C PRO A 437 13.31 18.71 -7.65
N ARG A 438 12.21 18.54 -8.41
CA ARG A 438 12.00 17.37 -9.26
C ARG A 438 12.80 17.52 -10.55
N ALA A 439 13.09 16.39 -11.21
CA ALA A 439 13.90 16.36 -12.43
C ALA A 439 13.19 16.92 -13.67
N GLY A 440 11.85 16.94 -13.69
CA GLY A 440 11.07 17.44 -14.83
C GLY A 440 9.69 16.79 -14.92
N TYR A 441 9.02 16.96 -16.06
CA TYR A 441 7.72 16.36 -16.35
C TYR A 441 7.88 15.12 -17.24
N ILE A 442 7.14 14.05 -16.95
CA ILE A 442 7.08 12.84 -17.78
C ILE A 442 5.65 12.45 -18.10
N ALA A 443 5.40 12.05 -19.35
CA ALA A 443 4.15 11.42 -19.77
C ALA A 443 4.33 9.90 -19.77
N MET A 444 3.75 9.24 -18.75
CA MET A 444 3.82 7.79 -18.56
C MET A 444 2.71 7.06 -19.35
N GLN A 445 2.99 5.83 -19.77
CA GLN A 445 1.98 4.91 -20.30
C GLN A 445 1.24 4.19 -19.17
N GLU A 446 0.14 3.51 -19.51
CA GLU A 446 -0.57 2.64 -18.56
C GLU A 446 0.29 1.43 -18.18
N GLY A 447 0.29 1.06 -16.89
CA GLY A 447 1.04 -0.08 -16.38
C GLY A 447 0.92 -0.27 -14.87
N SER A 448 1.62 -1.26 -14.34
CA SER A 448 1.60 -1.66 -12.91
C SER A 448 2.94 -2.28 -12.50
N TRP A 449 3.14 -2.54 -11.21
CA TRP A 449 4.31 -3.34 -10.75
C TRP A 449 4.10 -4.86 -10.81
N GLY A 450 2.95 -5.31 -11.33
CA GLY A 450 2.61 -6.73 -11.43
C GLY A 450 3.42 -7.46 -12.50
N THR A 451 3.22 -8.77 -12.60
CA THR A 451 3.89 -9.61 -13.61
C THR A 451 3.67 -9.07 -15.03
N GLU A 452 4.75 -8.89 -15.80
CA GLU A 452 4.81 -8.23 -17.13
C GLU A 452 4.49 -6.72 -17.16
N GLY A 453 4.43 -6.05 -16.00
CA GLY A 453 4.31 -4.59 -15.91
C GLY A 453 2.96 -4.02 -16.37
N ASN A 454 1.96 -4.87 -16.64
CA ASN A 454 0.69 -4.46 -17.23
C ASN A 454 -0.51 -4.93 -16.39
N ASN A 455 -1.72 -4.87 -16.95
CA ASN A 455 -2.96 -5.16 -16.23
C ASN A 455 -3.32 -6.65 -16.14
N GLN A 456 -2.56 -7.56 -16.77
CA GLN A 456 -2.98 -8.96 -16.95
C GLN A 456 -3.15 -9.74 -15.65
N VAL A 457 -2.52 -9.31 -14.55
CA VAL A 457 -2.71 -9.95 -13.24
C VAL A 457 -4.14 -9.77 -12.75
N TRP A 458 -4.75 -8.61 -13.01
CA TRP A 458 -6.12 -8.32 -12.58
C TRP A 458 -7.14 -8.54 -13.70
N LEU A 459 -6.76 -8.43 -14.97
CA LEU A 459 -7.64 -8.65 -16.12
C LEU A 459 -7.12 -9.74 -17.06
N ASN A 460 -7.69 -10.94 -16.94
CA ASN A 460 -7.39 -12.09 -17.78
C ASN A 460 -8.64 -13.00 -17.88
N PRO A 461 -8.60 -14.12 -18.63
CA PRO A 461 -9.75 -15.02 -18.77
C PRO A 461 -10.32 -15.56 -17.44
N ASP A 462 -9.49 -15.75 -16.41
CA ASP A 462 -9.92 -16.26 -15.10
C ASP A 462 -10.59 -15.19 -14.22
N THR A 463 -10.30 -13.91 -14.45
CA THR A 463 -10.78 -12.81 -13.59
C THR A 463 -11.80 -11.89 -14.27
N SER A 464 -11.87 -11.90 -15.61
CA SER A 464 -12.74 -11.03 -16.40
C SER A 464 -14.22 -11.03 -15.98
N TRP A 465 -14.71 -12.16 -15.48
CA TRP A 465 -16.08 -12.31 -14.97
C TRP A 465 -16.38 -11.38 -13.79
N THR A 466 -15.39 -11.04 -12.96
CA THR A 466 -15.57 -10.12 -11.82
C THR A 466 -15.98 -8.71 -12.30
N TYR A 467 -15.33 -8.19 -13.33
CA TYR A 467 -15.63 -6.87 -13.89
C TYR A 467 -17.01 -6.78 -14.54
N THR A 468 -17.56 -7.91 -15.00
CA THR A 468 -18.94 -7.95 -15.54
C THR A 468 -19.99 -7.60 -14.46
N HIS A 469 -19.63 -7.73 -13.17
CA HIS A 469 -20.43 -7.35 -12.01
C HIS A 469 -20.03 -5.98 -11.44
N ILE A 470 -18.73 -5.64 -11.41
CA ILE A 470 -18.24 -4.35 -10.88
C ILE A 470 -18.81 -3.18 -11.68
N TYR A 471 -18.72 -3.21 -13.02
CA TYR A 471 -19.12 -2.08 -13.86
C TYR A 471 -20.59 -1.66 -13.73
N PRO A 472 -21.58 -2.57 -13.79
CA PRO A 472 -22.97 -2.18 -13.55
C PRO A 472 -23.20 -1.70 -12.10
N ALA A 473 -22.45 -2.20 -11.12
CA ALA A 473 -22.54 -1.75 -9.73
C ALA A 473 -22.03 -0.31 -9.55
N GLU A 474 -20.88 0.03 -10.16
CA GLU A 474 -20.33 1.39 -10.16
C GLU A 474 -21.27 2.38 -10.85
N ILE A 475 -21.75 2.05 -12.05
CA ILE A 475 -22.68 2.90 -12.82
C ILE A 475 -23.96 3.14 -12.01
N TYR A 476 -24.53 2.08 -11.45
CA TYR A 476 -25.75 2.19 -10.65
C TYR A 476 -25.55 3.11 -9.45
N THR A 477 -24.44 2.91 -8.71
CA THR A 477 -24.12 3.71 -7.52
C THR A 477 -23.91 5.17 -7.87
N ARG A 478 -23.20 5.46 -8.97
CA ARG A 478 -23.04 6.84 -9.48
C ARG A 478 -24.39 7.48 -9.76
N ASP A 479 -25.26 6.80 -10.49
CA ASP A 479 -26.54 7.35 -10.93
C ASP A 479 -27.45 7.67 -9.73
N VAL A 480 -27.55 6.78 -8.74
CA VAL A 480 -28.37 7.02 -7.53
C VAL A 480 -27.77 8.07 -6.60
N CYS A 481 -26.44 8.13 -6.48
CA CYS A 481 -25.75 9.14 -5.69
C CYS A 481 -25.91 10.54 -6.30
N THR A 482 -25.87 10.61 -7.63
CA THR A 482 -26.11 11.83 -8.42
C THR A 482 -27.55 12.31 -8.30
N ALA A 483 -28.52 11.40 -8.39
CA ALA A 483 -29.94 11.73 -8.21
C ALA A 483 -30.24 12.30 -6.82
N GLY A 484 -29.48 11.89 -5.81
CA GLY A 484 -29.40 12.57 -4.52
C GLY A 484 -30.58 12.36 -3.57
N LEU A 485 -31.50 11.44 -3.88
CA LEU A 485 -32.66 11.11 -3.04
C LEU A 485 -32.25 10.65 -1.62
N TRP A 486 -31.05 10.08 -1.46
CA TRP A 486 -30.53 9.60 -0.18
C TRP A 486 -30.38 10.71 0.85
N ARG A 487 -30.26 11.98 0.41
CA ARG A 487 -30.17 13.16 1.29
C ARG A 487 -31.49 13.53 1.95
N THR A 488 -32.61 12.92 1.55
CA THR A 488 -33.95 13.32 1.99
C THR A 488 -34.41 12.65 3.29
N SER A 489 -33.74 11.59 3.74
CA SER A 489 -34.03 10.94 5.02
C SER A 489 -32.82 10.19 5.58
N ASP A 490 -32.80 10.00 6.90
CA ASP A 490 -31.76 9.22 7.59
C ASP A 490 -31.73 7.75 7.13
N LEU A 491 -32.89 7.17 6.83
CA LEU A 491 -32.99 5.81 6.30
C LEU A 491 -32.39 5.72 4.90
N GLY A 492 -32.67 6.71 4.05
CA GLY A 492 -32.10 6.78 2.70
C GLY A 492 -30.58 6.91 2.74
N LEU A 493 -30.05 7.78 3.60
CA LEU A 493 -28.61 7.92 3.85
C LEU A 493 -28.00 6.60 4.32
N ARG A 494 -28.61 5.95 5.33
CA ARG A 494 -28.12 4.67 5.88
C ARG A 494 -28.01 3.57 4.83
N ILE A 495 -29.05 3.37 4.02
CA ILE A 495 -29.04 2.37 2.94
C ILE A 495 -27.92 2.70 1.94
N MET A 496 -27.79 3.97 1.55
CA MET A 496 -26.80 4.39 0.55
C MET A 496 -25.37 4.22 1.07
N GLN A 497 -25.11 4.56 2.34
CA GLN A 497 -23.80 4.34 2.96
C GLN A 497 -23.41 2.86 2.93
N GLN A 498 -24.33 1.95 3.24
CA GLN A 498 -24.03 0.51 3.13
C GLN A 498 -23.83 0.07 1.68
N LEU A 499 -24.60 0.60 0.73
CA LEU A 499 -24.40 0.31 -0.69
C LEU A 499 -22.99 0.69 -1.16
N CYS A 500 -22.51 1.88 -0.76
CA CYS A 500 -21.15 2.35 -1.05
C CYS A 500 -20.07 1.47 -0.41
N ARG A 501 -20.28 0.97 0.83
CA ARG A 501 -19.34 0.04 1.48
C ARG A 501 -19.22 -1.27 0.73
N GLU A 502 -20.34 -1.87 0.33
CA GLU A 502 -20.33 -3.11 -0.45
C GLU A 502 -19.67 -2.91 -1.82
N LEU A 503 -19.87 -1.76 -2.46
CA LEU A 503 -19.17 -1.43 -3.71
C LEU A 503 -17.64 -1.35 -3.49
N LEU A 504 -17.17 -0.63 -2.48
CA LEU A 504 -15.74 -0.57 -2.18
C LEU A 504 -15.17 -1.98 -1.92
N LEU A 505 -15.87 -2.82 -1.15
CA LEU A 505 -15.44 -4.20 -0.89
C LEU A 505 -15.39 -5.05 -2.16
N LEU A 506 -16.34 -4.86 -3.07
CA LEU A 506 -16.38 -5.53 -4.37
C LEU A 506 -15.22 -5.10 -5.28
N GLU A 507 -14.78 -3.85 -5.19
CA GLU A 507 -13.72 -3.23 -6.01
C GLU A 507 -12.29 -3.63 -5.60
N SER A 508 -12.08 -4.29 -4.46
CA SER A 508 -10.75 -4.70 -3.96
C SER A 508 -9.99 -5.55 -4.99
N SER A 509 -8.73 -5.17 -5.29
CA SER A 509 -7.89 -5.86 -6.29
C SER A 509 -7.42 -7.23 -5.83
N ASP A 510 -7.48 -7.50 -4.52
CA ASP A 510 -7.07 -8.76 -3.90
C ASP A 510 -7.82 -9.94 -4.50
N TRP A 511 -9.09 -9.76 -4.88
CA TRP A 511 -9.90 -10.83 -5.44
C TRP A 511 -9.31 -11.35 -6.75
N GLN A 512 -9.04 -10.45 -7.69
CA GLN A 512 -8.45 -10.83 -8.98
C GLN A 512 -7.01 -11.33 -8.80
N PHE A 513 -6.24 -10.71 -7.90
CA PHE A 513 -4.88 -11.15 -7.59
C PHE A 513 -4.83 -12.60 -7.06
N LEU A 514 -5.67 -12.94 -6.08
CA LEU A 514 -5.71 -14.27 -5.46
C LEU A 514 -6.27 -15.33 -6.42
N ILE A 515 -7.19 -14.97 -7.33
CA ILE A 515 -7.66 -15.85 -8.40
C ILE A 515 -6.52 -16.17 -9.38
N THR A 516 -5.82 -15.14 -9.87
CA THR A 516 -4.75 -15.27 -10.86
C THR A 516 -3.54 -16.03 -10.31
N THR A 517 -3.13 -15.75 -9.08
CA THR A 517 -1.96 -16.41 -8.45
C THR A 517 -2.28 -17.82 -7.95
N GLY A 518 -3.56 -18.15 -7.78
CA GLY A 518 -4.01 -19.43 -7.21
C GLY A 518 -3.72 -19.59 -5.71
N ALA A 519 -3.25 -18.54 -5.02
CA ALA A 519 -2.85 -18.60 -3.61
C ALA A 519 -4.04 -18.91 -2.68
N ALA A 520 -5.22 -18.37 -2.99
CA ALA A 520 -6.46 -18.62 -2.27
C ALA A 520 -7.68 -18.43 -3.20
N ARG A 521 -7.65 -19.03 -4.39
CA ARG A 521 -8.68 -18.83 -5.44
C ARG A 521 -10.10 -19.06 -4.94
N ASP A 522 -10.38 -20.21 -4.32
CA ASP A 522 -11.71 -20.53 -3.81
C ASP A 522 -12.20 -19.49 -2.79
N TYR A 523 -11.30 -19.01 -1.92
CA TYR A 523 -11.62 -17.96 -0.96
C TYR A 523 -11.99 -16.65 -1.67
N ALA A 524 -11.16 -16.22 -2.63
CA ALA A 524 -11.38 -14.99 -3.37
C ALA A 524 -12.68 -15.00 -4.19
N GLU A 525 -12.98 -16.11 -4.88
CA GLU A 525 -14.24 -16.28 -5.63
C GLU A 525 -15.46 -16.20 -4.70
N ILE A 526 -15.42 -16.88 -3.54
CA ILE A 526 -16.50 -16.84 -2.54
C ILE A 526 -16.67 -15.42 -1.98
N ARG A 527 -15.56 -14.72 -1.67
CA ARG A 527 -15.58 -13.37 -1.12
C ARG A 527 -16.16 -12.36 -2.10
N PHE A 528 -15.70 -12.41 -3.35
CA PHE A 528 -16.23 -11.56 -4.41
C PHE A 528 -17.75 -11.76 -4.59
N LEU A 529 -18.19 -13.02 -4.71
CA LEU A 529 -19.61 -13.36 -4.87
C LEU A 529 -20.45 -12.92 -3.67
N THR A 530 -19.91 -13.06 -2.46
CA THR A 530 -20.59 -12.63 -1.22
C THR A 530 -20.85 -11.12 -1.23
N HIS A 531 -19.84 -10.30 -1.54
CA HIS A 531 -20.02 -8.84 -1.64
C HIS A 531 -20.94 -8.45 -2.80
N ASN A 532 -20.86 -9.14 -3.94
CA ASN A 532 -21.77 -8.91 -5.06
C ASN A 532 -23.24 -9.21 -4.67
N ASP A 533 -23.49 -10.32 -3.98
CA ASP A 533 -24.83 -10.68 -3.50
C ASP A 533 -25.34 -9.64 -2.51
N GLN A 534 -24.50 -9.22 -1.56
CA GLN A 534 -24.83 -8.16 -0.61
C GLN A 534 -25.12 -6.81 -1.26
N PHE A 535 -24.30 -6.40 -2.23
CA PHE A 535 -24.52 -5.19 -3.00
C PHE A 535 -25.89 -5.25 -3.69
N ASN A 536 -26.23 -6.38 -4.32
CA ASN A 536 -27.52 -6.57 -4.98
C ASN A 536 -28.70 -6.60 -3.99
N GLU A 537 -28.52 -7.17 -2.80
CA GLU A 537 -29.51 -7.12 -1.74
C GLU A 537 -29.76 -5.66 -1.28
N VAL A 538 -28.71 -4.89 -0.98
CA VAL A 538 -28.83 -3.48 -0.57
C VAL A 538 -29.39 -2.61 -1.70
N LYS A 539 -29.03 -2.89 -2.95
CA LYS A 539 -29.63 -2.28 -4.15
C LYS A 539 -31.14 -2.52 -4.21
N ALA A 540 -31.61 -3.75 -3.93
CA ALA A 540 -33.04 -4.03 -3.89
C ALA A 540 -33.76 -3.31 -2.74
N LEU A 541 -33.09 -3.14 -1.59
CA LEU A 541 -33.58 -2.30 -0.48
C LEU A 541 -33.73 -0.84 -0.91
N TRP A 542 -32.71 -0.30 -1.60
CA TRP A 542 -32.76 1.05 -2.14
C TRP A 542 -33.91 1.25 -3.13
N GLN A 543 -34.11 0.33 -4.07
CA GLN A 543 -35.23 0.39 -5.02
C GLN A 543 -36.61 0.35 -4.32
N THR A 544 -36.73 -0.43 -3.25
CA THR A 544 -37.94 -0.46 -2.41
C THR A 544 -38.15 0.89 -1.71
N TYR A 545 -37.10 1.45 -1.13
CA TYR A 545 -37.13 2.76 -0.49
C TYR A 545 -37.45 3.88 -1.49
N GLU A 546 -36.84 3.88 -2.67
CA GLU A 546 -37.07 4.88 -3.72
C GLU A 546 -38.54 4.89 -4.18
N SER A 547 -39.16 3.72 -4.28
CA SER A 547 -40.56 3.60 -4.72
C SER A 547 -41.60 3.86 -3.64
N THR A 548 -41.29 3.55 -2.37
CA THR A 548 -42.30 3.57 -1.28
C THR A 548 -42.00 4.56 -0.15
N GLY A 549 -40.79 5.09 -0.08
CA GLY A 549 -40.28 5.92 1.03
C GLY A 549 -39.97 5.14 2.31
N ALA A 550 -40.07 3.80 2.30
CA ALA A 550 -39.86 2.96 3.48
C ALA A 550 -39.30 1.57 3.10
N ILE A 551 -38.85 0.81 4.10
CA ILE A 551 -38.54 -0.63 3.98
C ILE A 551 -39.20 -1.39 5.13
N THR A 552 -39.55 -2.65 4.88
CA THR A 552 -40.19 -3.54 5.86
C THR A 552 -39.27 -3.87 7.04
N GLU A 553 -39.81 -4.33 8.15
CA GLU A 553 -39.02 -4.73 9.34
C GLU A 553 -38.02 -5.86 9.04
N VAL A 554 -38.41 -6.81 8.17
CA VAL A 554 -37.51 -7.89 7.70
C VAL A 554 -36.34 -7.31 6.91
N GLN A 555 -36.60 -6.34 6.03
CA GLN A 555 -35.58 -5.64 5.26
C GLN A 555 -34.65 -4.80 6.16
N GLN A 556 -35.18 -4.15 7.19
CA GLN A 556 -34.36 -3.42 8.17
C GLN A 556 -33.44 -4.35 8.96
N SER A 557 -33.95 -5.52 9.36
CA SER A 557 -33.16 -6.55 10.04
C SER A 557 -32.05 -7.06 9.14
N ARG A 558 -32.35 -7.31 7.86
CA ARG A 558 -31.35 -7.74 6.89
C ARG A 558 -30.27 -6.70 6.63
N LEU A 559 -30.64 -5.42 6.51
CA LEU A 559 -29.68 -4.32 6.41
C LEU A 559 -28.74 -4.28 7.63
N ALA A 560 -29.29 -4.45 8.84
CA ALA A 560 -28.49 -4.46 10.07
C ALA A 560 -27.51 -5.64 10.14
N GLU A 561 -27.88 -6.82 9.64
CA GLU A 561 -26.97 -7.97 9.53
C GLU A 561 -25.79 -7.69 8.59
N ILE A 562 -26.06 -7.06 7.45
CA ILE A 562 -25.04 -6.66 6.48
C ILE A 562 -24.12 -5.60 7.10
N GLU A 563 -24.69 -4.54 7.71
CA GLU A 563 -23.93 -3.50 8.41
C GLU A 563 -23.06 -4.05 9.55
N GLN A 564 -23.53 -5.07 10.27
CA GLN A 564 -22.76 -5.70 11.34
C GLN A 564 -21.56 -6.50 10.80
N ARG A 565 -21.72 -7.15 9.64
CA ARG A 565 -20.64 -7.91 9.01
C ARG A 565 -19.61 -6.99 8.38
N ASP A 566 -20.07 -5.97 7.65
CA ASP A 566 -19.28 -5.10 6.78
C ASP A 566 -19.36 -3.64 7.25
N SER A 567 -18.86 -3.42 8.48
CA SER A 567 -18.99 -2.17 9.24
C SER A 567 -17.83 -1.18 9.03
N ILE A 568 -17.23 -1.17 7.84
CA ILE A 568 -16.05 -0.34 7.51
C ILE A 568 -16.46 1.08 7.12
N PHE A 569 -15.57 2.05 7.31
CA PHE A 569 -15.79 3.46 6.91
C PHE A 569 -17.11 4.01 7.49
N PRO A 570 -17.19 4.18 8.82
CA PRO A 570 -18.41 4.66 9.48
C PRO A 570 -18.88 6.03 8.98
N ASP A 571 -17.95 6.83 8.46
CA ASP A 571 -18.09 8.20 7.95
C ASP A 571 -18.15 8.29 6.41
N ILE A 572 -18.37 7.16 5.72
CA ILE A 572 -18.46 7.12 4.25
C ILE A 572 -19.49 8.13 3.72
N ASP A 573 -19.08 8.95 2.74
CA ASP A 573 -19.90 9.96 2.08
C ASP A 573 -20.36 9.47 0.69
N PRO A 574 -21.65 9.13 0.50
CA PRO A 574 -22.17 8.80 -0.82
C PRO A 574 -22.02 9.92 -1.86
N GLY A 575 -21.82 11.18 -1.41
CA GLY A 575 -21.54 12.31 -2.27
C GLY A 575 -20.31 12.13 -3.17
N LEU A 576 -19.36 11.26 -2.78
CA LEU A 576 -18.16 10.97 -3.58
C LEU A 576 -18.47 10.24 -4.89
N TRP A 577 -19.59 9.52 -4.97
CA TRP A 577 -20.02 8.82 -6.19
C TRP A 577 -20.89 9.68 -7.12
N ALA A 578 -21.25 10.91 -6.73
CA ALA A 578 -22.05 11.77 -7.59
C ALA A 578 -21.23 12.32 -8.77
N THR A 579 -21.83 12.45 -9.95
CA THR A 579 -21.16 13.06 -11.11
C THR A 579 -20.74 14.50 -10.80
N ALA A 580 -19.56 14.87 -11.28
CA ALA A 580 -18.86 16.12 -10.97
C ALA A 580 -18.50 16.32 -9.48
N ALA A 581 -18.57 15.27 -8.64
CA ALA A 581 -17.94 15.30 -7.34
C ALA A 581 -16.45 15.59 -7.52
N LYS A 582 -16.01 16.74 -7.00
CA LYS A 582 -14.59 17.16 -6.96
C LYS A 582 -13.93 17.42 -8.33
N GLU A 583 -14.70 17.56 -9.42
CA GLU A 583 -14.16 18.10 -10.66
C GLU A 583 -13.67 19.55 -10.45
N PRO A 584 -12.45 19.92 -10.88
CA PRO A 584 -12.09 21.32 -10.98
C PRO A 584 -13.07 22.00 -11.95
N VAL A 585 -13.72 23.07 -11.50
CA VAL A 585 -14.60 23.90 -12.34
C VAL A 585 -13.84 24.22 -13.65
N PRO A 586 -14.41 23.95 -14.84
CA PRO A 586 -13.75 24.26 -16.09
C PRO A 586 -13.38 25.75 -16.12
N THR A 587 -12.09 26.05 -16.21
CA THR A 587 -11.62 27.42 -16.51
C THR A 587 -12.05 27.74 -17.92
N THR A 588 -13.27 28.24 -18.07
CA THR A 588 -13.72 28.82 -19.34
C THR A 588 -12.86 30.07 -19.55
N PRO A 589 -12.11 30.20 -20.65
CA PRO A 589 -11.42 31.45 -20.94
C PRO A 589 -12.50 32.51 -21.15
N LEU A 590 -12.56 33.51 -20.28
CA LEU A 590 -13.36 34.70 -20.55
C LEU A 590 -12.88 35.28 -21.88
N PRO A 591 -13.78 35.56 -22.84
CA PRO A 591 -13.37 36.25 -24.06
C PRO A 591 -12.86 37.64 -23.68
N HIS A 592 -11.60 37.92 -24.02
CA HIS A 592 -11.02 39.25 -23.88
C HIS A 592 -11.90 40.27 -24.62
N PRO A 593 -12.28 41.39 -24.00
CA PRO A 593 -12.96 42.47 -24.70
C PRO A 593 -11.99 43.06 -25.72
N VAL A 594 -12.38 43.00 -26.99
CA VAL A 594 -11.72 43.72 -28.08
C VAL A 594 -11.90 45.21 -27.81
N GLU A 595 -10.85 45.88 -27.35
CA GLU A 595 -10.78 47.34 -27.38
C GLU A 595 -10.67 47.79 -28.84
N THR A 596 -11.80 48.22 -29.40
CA THR A 596 -11.81 49.02 -30.63
C THR A 596 -11.27 50.40 -30.31
N THR A 597 -10.02 50.66 -30.69
CA THR A 597 -9.48 52.01 -30.80
C THR A 597 -10.19 52.74 -31.93
N ALA A 598 -10.86 53.85 -31.59
CA ALA A 598 -11.27 54.90 -32.52
C ALA A 598 -10.43 56.16 -32.24
#